data_AF-A0A954I8J7-F1
#
_entry.id   AF-A0A954I8J7-F1
#
_cell.length_a   1.000
_cell.length_b   1.000
_cell.length_c   1.000
_cell.angle_alpha   90.00
_cell.angle_beta   90.00
_cell.angle_gamma   90.00
#
_symmetry.space_group_name_H-M   'P 1'
#
loop_
_entity.id
_entity.type
_entity.pdbx_description
1 polymer ?
#
loop_
_entity_poly.entity_id
_entity_poly.type
_entity_poly.pdbx_seq_one_letter_code
_entity_poly.pdbx_strand_id
1 'polypeptide(L)'
;GAESGVVIWSRPRLEADARQPVLLRDVRGIAELVRREQSLELARTADHLRAIASGRSDSEAEQIDQQPVNEVTRRWAGYVGLSQETDLAITGHMPNRQSSVSGYAALNGWSVDNSASLLTNTSTEPITFLTLTVPARGVTVHPWPQLDAIVSWKSPVTGAFTIQGLAADADNKCGNGAAWRLELRRSSGVAVLASGEFDSGGRNEFQVPGEQQIHSGDIVSLIINARHQDHACDTTHVQLTLTEVGADNRRWDLSEQIVDRIGEGNPLADLSGHPAVWHFHTASADGSRPVNELPPDSLLAQWKAAVIAEVPTETIIALEQRVAETLNAPPGTLPEADQLVADQIRAWFGPLGWV
;
A
#
# COMPACT_ATOMS: atom_id res chain seq x y z
N GLY A 1 -38.50 17.34 -48.16
CA GLY A 1 -37.82 17.69 -46.90
C GLY A 1 -36.71 16.69 -46.75
N ALA A 2 -35.49 17.06 -47.11
CA ALA A 2 -34.53 17.76 -46.26
C ALA A 2 -34.08 16.83 -45.13
N GLU A 3 -32.82 16.45 -44.99
CA GLU A 3 -31.59 16.73 -45.73
C GLU A 3 -30.62 15.68 -45.18
N SER A 4 -29.79 15.06 -46.02
CA SER A 4 -28.71 14.18 -45.58
C SER A 4 -27.71 15.01 -44.76
N GLY A 5 -27.91 15.05 -43.43
CA GLY A 5 -27.10 15.84 -42.52
C GLY A 5 -25.64 15.41 -42.59
N VAL A 6 -24.79 16.28 -43.13
CA VAL A 6 -23.34 16.08 -43.13
C VAL A 6 -22.81 16.47 -41.76
N VAL A 7 -22.26 15.51 -41.02
CA VAL A 7 -21.56 15.78 -39.76
C VAL A 7 -20.16 16.31 -40.08
N ILE A 8 -19.89 17.58 -39.73
CA ILE A 8 -18.56 18.19 -39.86
C ILE A 8 -17.89 18.14 -38.49
N TRP A 9 -16.85 17.31 -38.36
CA TRP A 9 -16.02 17.25 -37.16
C TRP A 9 -15.01 18.40 -37.14
N SER A 10 -15.06 19.25 -36.12
CA SER A 10 -14.09 20.31 -35.90
C SER A 10 -13.14 19.95 -34.76
N ARG A 11 -11.83 19.87 -35.06
CA ARG A 11 -10.75 19.54 -34.11
C ARG A 11 -10.99 18.25 -33.29
N PRO A 12 -11.30 17.11 -33.94
CA PRO A 12 -11.48 15.86 -33.21
C PRO A 12 -10.18 15.45 -32.51
N ARG A 13 -10.28 14.97 -31.27
CA ARG A 13 -9.15 14.68 -30.38
C ARG A 13 -9.47 13.61 -29.35
N LEU A 14 -8.42 12.99 -28.82
CA LEU A 14 -8.47 12.11 -27.65
C LEU A 14 -8.14 12.93 -26.41
N GLU A 15 -8.93 12.77 -25.35
CA GLU A 15 -8.72 13.38 -24.04
C GLU A 15 -8.58 12.28 -23.00
N ALA A 16 -7.61 12.43 -22.10
CA ALA A 16 -7.38 11.57 -20.95
C ALA A 16 -7.05 12.47 -19.75
N ASP A 17 -7.52 12.10 -18.55
CA ASP A 17 -7.35 12.92 -17.36
C ASP A 17 -5.88 13.26 -17.11
N ALA A 18 -5.64 14.52 -16.76
CA ALA A 18 -4.33 15.10 -16.48
C ALA A 18 -3.29 15.10 -17.63
N ARG A 19 -3.68 14.89 -18.90
CA ARG A 19 -2.76 14.95 -20.06
C ARG A 19 -3.21 15.92 -21.15
N GLN A 20 -2.27 16.32 -22.01
CA GLN A 20 -2.57 17.20 -23.15
C GLN A 20 -3.42 16.46 -24.20
N PRO A 21 -4.51 17.07 -24.72
CA PRO A 21 -5.33 16.44 -25.76
C PRO A 21 -4.56 16.13 -27.05
N VAL A 22 -4.75 14.94 -27.61
CA VAL A 22 -4.11 14.51 -28.86
C VAL A 22 -5.08 14.63 -30.03
N LEU A 23 -4.79 15.47 -31.03
CA LEU A 23 -5.63 15.59 -32.22
C LEU A 23 -5.64 14.28 -33.02
N LEU A 24 -6.80 13.86 -33.55
CA LEU A 24 -6.91 12.59 -34.29
C LEU A 24 -5.96 12.51 -35.50
N ARG A 25 -5.66 13.65 -36.13
CA ARG A 25 -4.71 13.72 -37.26
C ARG A 25 -3.27 13.37 -36.87
N ASP A 26 -2.92 13.60 -35.61
CA ASP A 26 -1.55 13.43 -35.08
C ASP A 26 -1.35 12.06 -34.42
N VAL A 27 -2.44 11.30 -34.19
CA VAL A 27 -2.43 9.98 -33.53
C VAL A 27 -1.46 9.01 -34.20
N ARG A 28 -1.41 8.95 -35.55
CA ARG A 28 -0.50 8.02 -36.23
C ARG A 28 0.97 8.37 -35.99
N GLY A 29 1.32 9.66 -36.08
CA GLY A 29 2.70 10.11 -35.86
C GLY A 29 3.14 9.92 -34.40
N ILE A 30 2.26 10.24 -33.45
CA ILE A 30 2.50 9.98 -32.03
C ILE A 30 2.63 8.48 -31.76
N ALA A 31 1.78 7.64 -32.38
CA ALA A 31 1.86 6.20 -32.24
C ALA A 31 3.19 5.61 -32.71
N GLU A 32 3.75 6.14 -33.80
CA GLU A 32 5.06 5.72 -34.33
C GLU A 32 6.20 6.21 -33.43
N LEU A 33 6.11 7.44 -32.93
CA LEU A 33 7.06 8.00 -31.96
C LEU A 33 7.09 7.16 -30.68
N VAL A 34 5.92 6.93 -30.06
CA VAL A 34 5.76 6.13 -28.84
C VAL A 34 6.32 4.72 -29.04
N ARG A 35 6.00 4.04 -30.15
CA ARG A 35 6.53 2.71 -30.44
C ARG A 35 8.05 2.70 -30.58
N ARG A 36 8.63 3.74 -31.19
CA ARG A 36 10.09 3.85 -31.33
C ARG A 36 10.75 4.04 -29.96
N GLU A 37 10.25 4.94 -29.14
CA GLU A 37 10.78 5.17 -27.78
C GLU A 37 10.60 3.93 -26.90
N GLN A 38 9.45 3.26 -26.98
CA GLN A 38 9.21 1.97 -26.34
C GLN A 38 10.27 0.93 -26.72
N SER A 39 10.54 0.75 -28.03
CA SER A 39 11.55 -0.21 -28.48
C SER A 39 12.96 0.14 -28.00
N LEU A 40 13.32 1.43 -27.99
CA LEU A 40 14.64 1.88 -27.52
C LEU A 40 14.83 1.61 -26.02
N GLU A 41 13.85 1.96 -25.19
CA GLU A 41 13.97 1.79 -23.74
C GLU A 41 13.74 0.33 -23.31
N LEU A 42 12.90 -0.45 -24.02
CA LEU A 42 12.77 -1.90 -23.76
C LEU A 42 14.07 -2.65 -24.07
N ALA A 43 14.83 -2.23 -25.09
CA ALA A 43 16.16 -2.80 -25.35
C ALA A 43 17.14 -2.57 -24.20
N ARG A 44 16.89 -1.55 -23.36
CA ARG A 44 17.70 -1.18 -22.19
C ARG A 44 17.15 -1.71 -20.87
N THR A 45 16.17 -2.61 -20.90
CA THR A 45 15.55 -3.20 -19.70
C THR A 45 16.59 -3.71 -18.72
N ALA A 46 17.58 -4.49 -19.17
CA ALA A 46 18.61 -5.04 -18.28
C ALA A 46 19.42 -3.94 -17.58
N ASP A 47 19.70 -2.82 -18.26
CA ASP A 47 20.44 -1.70 -17.68
C ASP A 47 19.59 -0.97 -16.62
N HIS A 48 18.29 -0.79 -16.87
CA HIS A 48 17.37 -0.21 -15.89
C HIS A 48 17.27 -1.07 -14.63
N LEU A 49 17.09 -2.39 -14.80
CA LEU A 49 17.02 -3.33 -13.68
C LEU A 49 18.34 -3.37 -12.92
N ARG A 50 19.48 -3.39 -13.61
CA ARG A 50 20.80 -3.35 -12.97
C ARG A 50 21.00 -2.10 -12.14
N ALA A 51 20.66 -0.93 -12.68
CA ALA A 51 20.77 0.33 -11.95
C ALA A 51 19.92 0.32 -10.66
N ILE A 52 18.73 -0.29 -10.71
CA ILE A 52 17.85 -0.46 -9.54
C ILE A 52 18.46 -1.41 -8.50
N ALA A 53 19.02 -2.55 -8.94
CA ALA A 53 19.65 -3.52 -8.04
C ALA A 53 20.92 -2.95 -7.38
N SER A 54 21.80 -2.30 -8.16
CA SER A 54 23.03 -1.69 -7.66
C SER A 54 22.77 -0.53 -6.69
N GLY A 55 21.71 0.25 -6.93
CA GLY A 55 21.29 1.35 -6.03
C GLY A 55 20.79 0.90 -4.65
N ARG A 56 20.69 -0.42 -4.38
CA ARG A 56 20.34 -0.98 -3.06
C ARG A 56 21.54 -1.47 -2.26
N SER A 57 22.73 -1.58 -2.86
CA SER A 57 23.92 -2.00 -2.11
C SER A 57 24.50 -0.79 -1.38
N ASP A 58 24.61 -0.86 -0.05
CA ASP A 58 25.35 0.12 0.78
C ASP A 58 26.86 0.08 0.55
N SER A 59 27.35 -0.74 -0.39
CA SER A 59 28.76 -0.78 -0.73
C SER A 59 29.13 0.40 -1.61
N GLU A 60 29.99 1.28 -1.10
CA GLU A 60 30.74 2.33 -1.83
C GLU A 60 31.66 1.77 -2.94
N ALA A 61 31.39 0.58 -3.47
CA ALA A 61 32.23 -0.14 -4.41
C ALA A 61 31.54 -0.28 -5.77
N GLU A 62 31.57 0.84 -6.50
CA GLU A 62 31.84 0.97 -7.95
C GLU A 62 31.02 2.13 -8.50
N GLN A 63 31.68 3.29 -8.57
CA GLN A 63 31.28 4.40 -9.43
C GLN A 63 31.35 3.95 -10.89
N ILE A 64 30.37 3.16 -11.33
CA ILE A 64 30.02 3.08 -12.74
C ILE A 64 29.31 4.39 -13.03
N ASP A 65 30.01 5.28 -13.75
CA ASP A 65 29.57 6.53 -14.37
C ASP A 65 28.16 6.98 -13.93
N GLN A 66 28.09 7.90 -12.96
CA GLN A 66 26.83 8.48 -12.47
C GLN A 66 26.14 9.30 -13.57
N GLN A 67 25.59 8.60 -14.56
CA GLN A 67 24.50 9.10 -15.37
C GLN A 67 23.33 9.30 -14.42
N PRO A 68 22.70 10.48 -14.38
CA PRO A 68 21.49 10.66 -13.59
C PRO A 68 20.49 9.58 -14.01
N VAL A 69 19.97 8.84 -13.03
CA VAL A 69 18.95 7.80 -13.22
C VAL A 69 17.85 8.39 -14.10
N ASN A 70 17.76 7.92 -15.36
CA ASN A 70 16.83 8.52 -16.30
C ASN A 70 15.38 8.31 -15.80
N GLU A 71 14.46 9.16 -16.22
CA GLU A 71 13.08 9.12 -15.73
C GLU A 71 12.42 7.75 -15.92
N VAL A 72 12.76 7.06 -17.01
CA VAL A 72 12.30 5.70 -17.31
C VAL A 72 12.78 4.70 -16.25
N THR A 73 14.04 4.78 -15.80
CA THR A 73 14.56 3.93 -14.72
C THR A 73 13.83 4.18 -13.39
N ARG A 74 13.48 5.44 -13.07
CA ARG A 74 12.67 5.74 -11.87
C ARG A 74 11.28 5.13 -11.96
N ARG A 75 10.64 5.20 -13.14
CA ARG A 75 9.34 4.56 -13.39
C ARG A 75 9.43 3.03 -13.33
N TRP A 76 10.52 2.45 -13.82
CA TRP A 76 10.84 1.03 -13.62
C TRP A 76 10.95 0.69 -12.14
N ALA A 77 11.70 1.48 -11.37
CA ALA A 77 11.84 1.29 -9.94
C ALA A 77 10.47 1.37 -9.23
N GLY A 78 9.63 2.35 -9.59
CA GLY A 78 8.26 2.43 -9.07
C GLY A 78 7.40 1.22 -9.45
N TYR A 79 7.47 0.77 -10.70
CA TYR A 79 6.70 -0.36 -11.22
C TYR A 79 7.08 -1.69 -10.56
N VAL A 80 8.37 -1.97 -10.42
CA VAL A 80 8.84 -3.19 -9.73
C VAL A 80 8.71 -3.05 -8.21
N GLY A 81 8.39 -1.87 -7.71
CA GLY A 81 8.37 -1.57 -6.30
C GLY A 81 9.78 -1.63 -5.70
N LEU A 82 10.80 -1.14 -6.36
CA LEU A 82 12.12 -0.95 -5.75
C LEU A 82 12.55 0.52 -5.85
N SER A 83 11.57 1.44 -5.90
CA SER A 83 11.83 2.87 -5.85
C SER A 83 12.45 3.26 -4.51
N GLN A 84 13.45 4.13 -4.60
CA GLN A 84 13.96 4.87 -3.45
C GLN A 84 13.01 6.01 -3.04
N GLU A 85 12.09 6.42 -3.92
CA GLU A 85 11.01 7.33 -3.54
C GLU A 85 10.01 6.57 -2.66
N THR A 86 9.92 7.01 -1.40
CA THR A 86 9.29 6.30 -0.28
C THR A 86 7.86 6.76 0.03
N ASP A 87 7.27 7.65 -0.78
CA ASP A 87 5.95 8.20 -0.46
C ASP A 87 4.84 7.24 -0.90
N LEU A 88 4.75 6.10 -0.21
CA LEU A 88 3.67 5.14 -0.38
C LEU A 88 2.34 5.81 -0.04
N ALA A 89 1.48 5.96 -1.04
CA ALA A 89 0.13 6.47 -0.82
C ALA A 89 -0.69 5.46 0.00
N ILE A 90 -1.49 5.98 0.94
CA ILE A 90 -2.57 5.25 1.61
C ILE A 90 -3.87 5.81 1.02
N THR A 91 -4.78 4.95 0.61
CA THR A 91 -6.07 5.30 0.04
C THR A 91 -7.19 4.70 0.89
N GLY A 92 -8.45 5.08 0.64
CA GLY A 92 -9.59 4.49 1.35
C GLY A 92 -9.79 5.03 2.76
N HIS A 93 -9.29 6.24 3.07
CA HIS A 93 -9.50 6.88 4.37
C HIS A 93 -10.99 6.94 4.72
N MET A 94 -11.29 6.60 5.97
CA MET A 94 -12.63 6.76 6.54
C MET A 94 -13.00 8.27 6.53
N PRO A 95 -13.98 8.70 5.72
CA PRO A 95 -14.20 10.12 5.48
C PRO A 95 -15.05 10.78 6.58
N ASN A 96 -15.83 10.00 7.34
CA ASN A 96 -16.83 10.54 8.25
C ASN A 96 -16.30 10.61 9.67
N ARG A 97 -16.02 11.84 10.13
CA ARG A 97 -15.71 12.08 11.54
C ARG A 97 -16.94 11.79 12.41
N GLN A 98 -16.73 11.02 13.47
CA GLN A 98 -17.72 10.70 14.49
C GLN A 98 -17.40 11.47 15.78
N SER A 99 -18.41 12.03 16.42
CA SER A 99 -18.25 12.72 17.70
C SER A 99 -19.44 12.46 18.61
N SER A 100 -19.18 12.31 19.91
CA SER A 100 -20.20 12.00 20.91
C SER A 100 -21.06 10.77 20.56
N VAL A 101 -20.41 9.69 20.13
CA VAL A 101 -21.09 8.48 19.64
C VAL A 101 -22.01 7.91 20.71
N SER A 102 -23.24 7.58 20.32
CA SER A 102 -24.30 7.10 21.22
C SER A 102 -24.58 8.02 22.42
N GLY A 103 -24.32 9.32 22.28
CA GLY A 103 -24.54 10.32 23.33
C GLY A 103 -23.39 10.45 24.34
N TYR A 104 -22.31 9.66 24.20
CA TYR A 104 -21.15 9.73 25.09
C TYR A 104 -20.10 10.68 24.53
N ALA A 105 -19.92 11.85 25.15
CA ALA A 105 -18.93 12.84 24.71
C ALA A 105 -17.48 12.30 24.62
N ALA A 106 -17.17 11.27 25.41
CA ALA A 106 -15.86 10.62 25.41
C ALA A 106 -15.63 9.67 24.22
N LEU A 107 -16.68 9.30 23.47
CA LEU A 107 -16.59 8.41 22.32
C LEU A 107 -16.54 9.21 21.01
N ASN A 108 -15.40 9.14 20.33
CA ASN A 108 -15.13 9.87 19.08
C ASN A 108 -14.35 8.97 18.11
N GLY A 109 -14.40 9.25 16.82
CA GLY A 109 -13.81 8.33 15.84
C GLY A 109 -14.00 8.70 14.39
N TRP A 110 -13.88 7.70 13.53
CA TRP A 110 -14.08 7.80 12.09
C TRP A 110 -14.87 6.59 11.57
N SER A 111 -15.58 6.77 10.46
CA SER A 111 -16.30 5.67 9.81
C SER A 111 -16.43 5.87 8.30
N VAL A 112 -16.85 4.79 7.63
CA VAL A 112 -17.48 4.82 6.31
C VAL A 112 -18.99 4.62 6.50
N ASP A 113 -19.81 5.29 5.68
CA ASP A 113 -21.28 5.27 5.80
C ASP A 113 -21.84 3.84 6.00
N ASN A 114 -22.49 3.61 7.15
CA ASN A 114 -23.10 2.32 7.53
C ASN A 114 -22.18 1.10 7.37
N SER A 115 -20.87 1.26 7.58
CA SER A 115 -19.88 0.21 7.32
C SER A 115 -18.77 0.21 8.39
N ALA A 116 -17.51 -0.01 8.00
CA ALA A 116 -16.37 -0.10 8.90
C ALA A 116 -16.18 1.21 9.71
N SER A 117 -15.72 1.05 10.95
CA SER A 117 -15.52 2.18 11.87
C SER A 117 -14.32 2.01 12.78
N LEU A 118 -13.86 3.13 13.34
CA LEU A 118 -12.90 3.21 14.42
C LEU A 118 -13.44 4.15 15.48
N LEU A 119 -13.41 3.71 16.74
CA LEU A 119 -13.80 4.51 17.90
C LEU A 119 -12.66 4.58 18.90
N THR A 120 -12.60 5.70 19.61
CA THR A 120 -11.70 5.93 20.74
C THR A 120 -12.53 6.31 21.95
N ASN A 121 -12.04 5.98 23.14
CA ASN A 121 -12.65 6.39 24.40
C ASN A 121 -11.66 7.25 25.21
N THR A 122 -11.95 8.54 25.31
CA THR A 122 -11.11 9.48 26.09
C THR A 122 -11.31 9.36 27.61
N SER A 123 -12.32 8.61 28.08
CA SER A 123 -12.57 8.36 29.50
C SER A 123 -11.50 7.45 30.12
N THR A 124 -11.30 7.61 31.43
CA THR A 124 -10.53 6.67 32.26
C THR A 124 -11.32 5.42 32.67
N GLU A 125 -12.60 5.35 32.31
CA GLU A 125 -13.47 4.21 32.54
C GLU A 125 -13.96 3.62 31.20
N PRO A 126 -14.19 2.30 31.13
CA PRO A 126 -14.78 1.68 29.94
C PRO A 126 -16.21 2.21 29.72
N ILE A 127 -16.61 2.32 28.45
CA ILE A 127 -17.97 2.73 28.07
C ILE A 127 -18.61 1.60 27.28
N THR A 128 -19.76 1.13 27.77
CA THR A 128 -20.57 0.11 27.12
C THR A 128 -21.85 0.73 26.56
N PHE A 129 -22.16 0.45 25.30
CA PHE A 129 -23.43 0.82 24.68
C PHE A 129 -23.85 -0.26 23.68
N LEU A 130 -25.17 -0.47 23.56
CA LEU A 130 -25.70 -1.66 22.87
C LEU A 130 -25.08 -2.94 23.47
N THR A 131 -24.29 -3.67 22.69
CA THR A 131 -23.59 -4.90 23.08
C THR A 131 -22.08 -4.72 23.24
N LEU A 132 -21.51 -3.66 22.65
CA LEU A 132 -20.06 -3.42 22.61
C LEU A 132 -19.56 -2.59 23.79
N THR A 133 -18.30 -2.81 24.15
CA THR A 133 -17.58 -2.09 25.21
C THR A 133 -16.29 -1.50 24.67
N VAL A 134 -16.16 -0.17 24.66
CA VAL A 134 -14.90 0.50 24.32
C VAL A 134 -14.07 0.64 25.60
N PRO A 135 -12.88 0.02 25.70
CA PRO A 135 -12.06 0.09 26.91
C PRO A 135 -11.68 1.52 27.29
N ALA A 136 -11.40 1.76 28.58
CA ALA A 136 -10.84 3.03 29.04
C ALA A 136 -9.58 3.38 28.24
N ARG A 137 -9.47 4.61 27.75
CA ARG A 137 -8.31 5.06 26.95
C ARG A 137 -8.00 4.14 25.77
N GLY A 138 -9.02 3.43 25.27
CA GLY A 138 -8.88 2.38 24.28
C GLY A 138 -9.27 2.83 22.87
N VAL A 139 -8.81 2.05 21.91
CA VAL A 139 -9.18 2.14 20.50
C VAL A 139 -9.89 0.86 20.11
N THR A 140 -11.03 0.97 19.45
CA THR A 140 -11.73 -0.16 18.85
C THR A 140 -11.94 0.09 17.36
N VAL A 141 -11.95 -0.99 16.59
CA VAL A 141 -12.29 -0.97 15.17
C VAL A 141 -13.36 -2.00 14.88
N HIS A 142 -14.18 -1.76 13.87
CA HIS A 142 -15.22 -2.68 13.43
C HIS A 142 -15.10 -2.86 11.91
N PRO A 143 -14.89 -4.10 11.40
CA PRO A 143 -14.82 -4.35 9.97
C PRO A 143 -16.22 -4.34 9.31
N TRP A 144 -16.24 -4.59 8.01
CA TRP A 144 -17.46 -4.88 7.23
C TRP A 144 -17.21 -6.15 6.41
N PRO A 145 -18.22 -6.93 5.96
CA PRO A 145 -17.98 -8.19 5.25
C PRO A 145 -17.07 -8.11 4.04
N GLN A 146 -17.03 -6.95 3.40
CA GLN A 146 -16.26 -6.67 2.19
C GLN A 146 -15.15 -5.64 2.40
N LEU A 147 -15.04 -5.07 3.61
CA LEU A 147 -14.06 -4.03 3.91
C LEU A 147 -13.31 -4.36 5.20
N ASP A 148 -12.00 -4.46 5.07
CA ASP A 148 -11.08 -4.49 6.20
C ASP A 148 -11.12 -3.14 6.93
N ALA A 149 -11.09 -3.15 8.27
CA ALA A 149 -10.87 -1.95 9.07
C ALA A 149 -9.40 -1.86 9.45
N ILE A 150 -8.74 -0.77 9.07
CA ILE A 150 -7.28 -0.66 9.11
C ILE A 150 -6.81 0.56 9.88
N VAL A 151 -5.88 0.32 10.80
CA VAL A 151 -5.06 1.34 11.44
C VAL A 151 -3.66 1.22 10.89
N SER A 152 -3.19 2.26 10.20
CA SER A 152 -1.82 2.31 9.66
C SER A 152 -0.98 3.38 10.32
N TRP A 153 0.24 3.01 10.65
CA TRP A 153 1.34 3.90 10.99
C TRP A 153 2.27 4.00 9.79
N LYS A 154 2.43 5.21 9.25
CA LYS A 154 3.42 5.52 8.22
C LYS A 154 4.65 6.09 8.89
N SER A 155 5.80 5.45 8.69
CA SER A 155 7.02 5.79 9.39
C SER A 155 7.48 7.19 9.01
N PRO A 156 7.67 8.11 9.97
CA PRO A 156 8.28 9.41 9.69
C PRO A 156 9.82 9.35 9.62
N VAL A 157 10.42 8.19 9.96
CA VAL A 157 11.86 8.04 10.17
C VAL A 157 12.37 6.70 9.65
N THR A 158 13.68 6.57 9.45
CA THR A 158 14.33 5.31 9.13
C THR A 158 15.01 4.75 10.38
N GLY A 159 14.79 3.48 10.70
CA GLY A 159 15.38 2.82 11.86
C GLY A 159 15.01 1.34 11.97
N ALA A 160 15.59 0.68 12.97
CA ALA A 160 15.22 -0.67 13.37
C ALA A 160 14.15 -0.60 14.46
N PHE A 161 13.11 -1.42 14.38
CA PHE A 161 11.95 -1.35 15.28
C PHE A 161 11.60 -2.70 15.88
N THR A 162 11.19 -2.68 17.14
CA THR A 162 10.39 -3.75 17.75
C THR A 162 8.92 -3.38 17.69
N ILE A 163 8.07 -4.37 17.41
CA ILE A 163 6.63 -4.16 17.20
C ILE A 163 5.85 -5.17 18.03
N GLN A 164 4.86 -4.68 18.76
CA GLN A 164 3.96 -5.50 19.56
C GLN A 164 2.55 -4.93 19.53
N GLY A 165 1.55 -5.73 19.90
CA GLY A 165 0.18 -5.27 19.94
C GLY A 165 -0.80 -6.29 20.51
N LEU A 166 -2.07 -5.94 20.38
CA LEU A 166 -3.22 -6.70 20.86
C LEU A 166 -4.34 -6.58 19.83
N ALA A 167 -5.03 -7.69 19.58
CA ALA A 167 -6.38 -7.72 19.03
C ALA A 167 -7.26 -8.50 20.00
N ALA A 168 -8.35 -7.89 20.49
CA ALA A 168 -9.25 -8.49 21.47
C ALA A 168 -10.70 -8.17 21.16
N ASP A 169 -11.59 -9.13 21.36
CA ASP A 169 -13.02 -8.91 21.20
C ASP A 169 -13.53 -7.83 22.19
N ALA A 170 -14.24 -6.84 21.67
CA ALA A 170 -14.88 -5.77 22.41
C ALA A 170 -16.43 -5.84 22.34
N ASP A 171 -17.01 -6.83 21.66
CA ASP A 171 -18.45 -7.09 21.58
C ASP A 171 -18.77 -8.59 21.71
N ASN A 172 -18.45 -9.16 22.86
CA ASN A 172 -18.57 -10.61 23.13
C ASN A 172 -20.01 -11.13 23.33
N LYS A 173 -21.03 -10.41 22.87
CA LYS A 173 -22.45 -10.79 23.06
C LYS A 173 -23.00 -11.60 21.90
N CYS A 174 -22.42 -11.47 20.71
CA CYS A 174 -22.78 -12.23 19.52
C CYS A 174 -21.56 -12.39 18.59
N GLY A 175 -21.77 -12.93 17.38
CA GLY A 175 -20.70 -13.05 16.39
C GLY A 175 -19.85 -14.31 16.49
N ASN A 176 -18.89 -14.41 15.57
CA ASN A 176 -17.93 -15.52 15.49
C ASN A 176 -16.48 -15.07 15.81
N GLY A 177 -16.30 -13.80 16.18
CA GLY A 177 -15.01 -13.18 16.47
C GLY A 177 -14.31 -12.72 15.19
N ALA A 178 -13.12 -12.13 15.32
CA ALA A 178 -12.42 -11.53 14.20
C ALA A 178 -11.13 -12.28 13.82
N ALA A 179 -10.68 -12.01 12.60
CA ALA A 179 -9.34 -12.34 12.15
C ALA A 179 -8.53 -11.05 11.97
N TRP A 180 -7.22 -11.13 12.21
CA TRP A 180 -6.34 -9.98 12.18
C TRP A 180 -4.98 -10.31 11.58
N ARG A 181 -4.34 -9.29 11.03
CA ARG A 181 -2.96 -9.36 10.55
C ARG A 181 -2.23 -8.03 10.72
N LEU A 182 -0.93 -8.12 10.90
CA LEU A 182 0.00 -7.00 10.89
C LEU A 182 0.83 -7.07 9.61
N GLU A 183 0.73 -6.05 8.78
CA GLU A 183 1.47 -5.95 7.52
C GLU A 183 2.50 -4.84 7.57
N LEU A 184 3.66 -5.07 6.96
CA LEU A 184 4.63 -4.04 6.62
C LEU A 184 4.68 -3.89 5.10
N ARG A 185 4.20 -2.75 4.64
CA ARG A 185 4.24 -2.34 3.24
C ARG A 185 5.43 -1.43 3.00
N ARG A 186 6.26 -1.85 2.06
CA ARG A 186 7.43 -1.13 1.54
C ARG A 186 7.22 -0.87 0.05
N SER A 187 8.09 -0.09 -0.57
CA SER A 187 8.15 -0.07 -2.04
C SER A 187 8.30 -1.50 -2.57
N SER A 188 9.13 -2.33 -1.92
CA SER A 188 9.40 -3.74 -2.27
C SER A 188 8.22 -4.68 -2.18
N GLY A 189 7.08 -4.25 -1.65
CA GLY A 189 5.88 -5.06 -1.52
C GLY A 189 5.40 -5.14 -0.07
N VAL A 190 4.51 -6.09 0.18
CA VAL A 190 3.86 -6.27 1.49
C VAL A 190 4.38 -7.56 2.14
N ALA A 191 4.77 -7.48 3.40
CA ALA A 191 5.10 -8.62 4.24
C ALA A 191 4.10 -8.73 5.40
N VAL A 192 3.54 -9.92 5.63
CA VAL A 192 2.76 -10.21 6.84
C VAL A 192 3.73 -10.53 7.97
N LEU A 193 3.79 -9.67 8.98
CA LEU A 193 4.67 -9.81 10.14
C LEU A 193 4.08 -10.69 11.23
N ALA A 194 2.76 -10.65 11.39
CA ALA A 194 2.00 -11.47 12.34
C ALA A 194 0.55 -11.58 11.87
N SER A 195 -0.13 -12.65 12.28
CA SER A 195 -1.56 -12.85 12.02
C SER A 195 -2.18 -13.79 13.04
N GLY A 196 -3.50 -13.72 13.21
CA GLY A 196 -4.24 -14.62 14.05
C GLY A 196 -5.74 -14.52 13.87
N GLU A 197 -6.46 -15.41 14.55
CA GLU A 197 -7.91 -15.38 14.68
C GLU A 197 -8.26 -15.61 16.15
N PHE A 198 -9.40 -15.06 16.56
CA PHE A 198 -10.00 -15.36 17.86
C PHE A 198 -11.51 -15.56 17.71
N ASP A 199 -12.05 -16.46 18.55
CA ASP A 199 -13.51 -16.63 18.70
C ASP A 199 -14.07 -15.51 19.59
N SER A 200 -15.40 -15.36 19.63
CA SER A 200 -16.08 -14.39 20.50
C SER A 200 -15.61 -14.50 21.97
N GLY A 201 -15.29 -13.35 22.57
CA GLY A 201 -14.66 -13.19 23.89
C GLY A 201 -13.16 -13.43 23.94
N GLY A 202 -12.53 -13.78 22.81
CA GLY A 202 -11.11 -14.09 22.70
C GLY A 202 -10.20 -12.86 22.59
N ARG A 203 -8.89 -13.12 22.69
CA ARG A 203 -7.84 -12.11 22.49
C ARG A 203 -6.53 -12.74 22.04
N ASN A 204 -5.75 -12.00 21.25
CA ASN A 204 -4.38 -12.31 20.88
C ASN A 204 -3.47 -11.14 21.22
N GLU A 205 -2.54 -11.35 22.15
CA GLU A 205 -1.35 -10.51 22.27
C GLU A 205 -0.28 -11.03 21.30
N PHE A 206 0.48 -10.13 20.68
CA PHE A 206 1.54 -10.51 19.75
C PHE A 206 2.77 -9.62 19.90
N GLN A 207 3.92 -10.22 19.59
CA GLN A 207 5.20 -9.55 19.44
C GLN A 207 5.85 -10.06 18.16
N VAL A 208 6.21 -9.15 17.26
CA VAL A 208 6.89 -9.51 16.00
C VAL A 208 8.30 -10.02 16.35
N PRO A 209 8.70 -11.21 15.88
CA PRO A 209 10.03 -11.74 16.13
C PRO A 209 11.12 -10.88 15.48
N GLY A 210 12.14 -10.53 16.26
CA GLY A 210 13.31 -9.79 15.79
C GLY A 210 13.02 -8.32 15.49
N GLU A 211 14.09 -7.60 15.14
CA GLU A 211 14.02 -6.20 14.76
C GLU A 211 13.60 -6.06 13.29
N GLN A 212 12.68 -5.14 13.04
CA GLN A 212 12.19 -4.83 11.70
C GLN A 212 12.88 -3.57 11.20
N GLN A 213 13.64 -3.68 10.10
CA GLN A 213 14.15 -2.50 9.42
C GLN A 213 12.98 -1.81 8.69
N ILE A 214 12.73 -0.56 9.06
CA ILE A 214 11.66 0.28 8.52
C ILE A 214 12.27 1.59 8.06
N HIS A 215 11.99 1.97 6.81
CA HIS A 215 12.42 3.24 6.25
C HIS A 215 11.33 4.30 6.40
N SER A 216 11.73 5.57 6.39
CA SER A 216 10.79 6.68 6.32
C SER A 216 9.87 6.50 5.11
N GLY A 217 8.56 6.50 5.31
CA GLY A 217 7.53 6.27 4.29
C GLY A 217 7.01 4.83 4.20
N ASP A 218 7.71 3.85 4.77
CA ASP A 218 7.17 2.50 4.96
C ASP A 218 5.94 2.53 5.87
N ILE A 219 5.03 1.56 5.70
CA ILE A 219 3.74 1.56 6.37
C ILE A 219 3.52 0.25 7.13
N VAL A 220 3.28 0.35 8.43
CA VAL A 220 2.84 -0.75 9.27
C VAL A 220 1.33 -0.66 9.45
N SER A 221 0.59 -1.70 9.07
CA SER A 221 -0.87 -1.73 9.12
C SER A 221 -1.36 -2.86 10.02
N LEU A 222 -2.09 -2.53 11.07
CA LEU A 222 -2.89 -3.50 11.82
C LEU A 222 -4.28 -3.55 11.19
N ILE A 223 -4.63 -4.72 10.68
CA ILE A 223 -5.81 -4.95 9.85
C ILE A 223 -6.72 -5.93 10.57
N ILE A 224 -7.99 -5.54 10.75
CA ILE A 224 -9.05 -6.39 11.28
C ILE A 224 -10.03 -6.71 10.14
N ASN A 225 -10.30 -7.99 9.94
CA ASN A 225 -11.14 -8.48 8.86
C ASN A 225 -12.24 -9.41 9.38
N ALA A 226 -13.41 -9.32 8.74
CA ALA A 226 -14.63 -10.07 9.05
C ALA A 226 -14.40 -11.58 8.84
N ARG A 227 -14.39 -12.36 9.92
CA ARG A 227 -14.07 -13.79 9.85
C ARG A 227 -15.20 -14.53 9.14
N HIS A 228 -14.86 -15.23 8.05
CA HIS A 228 -15.87 -15.89 7.18
C HIS A 228 -16.95 -14.94 6.63
N GLN A 229 -16.63 -13.65 6.45
CA GLN A 229 -17.58 -12.60 6.04
C GLN A 229 -18.73 -12.34 7.04
N ASP A 230 -18.67 -12.93 8.23
CA ASP A 230 -19.47 -12.49 9.36
C ASP A 230 -18.75 -11.33 10.04
N HIS A 231 -19.52 -10.33 10.44
CA HIS A 231 -19.07 -9.07 11.04
C HIS A 231 -19.98 -8.66 12.20
N ALA A 232 -20.96 -9.49 12.54
CA ALA A 232 -21.91 -9.17 13.59
C ALA A 232 -21.19 -9.22 14.94
N CYS A 233 -21.20 -8.10 15.68
CA CYS A 233 -20.49 -7.98 16.95
C CYS A 233 -18.96 -8.18 16.84
N ASP A 234 -18.33 -7.82 15.72
CA ASP A 234 -16.87 -7.97 15.54
C ASP A 234 -16.09 -6.71 15.94
N THR A 235 -16.65 -5.87 16.82
CA THR A 235 -15.90 -4.73 17.36
C THR A 235 -14.68 -5.27 18.08
N THR A 236 -13.49 -4.89 17.62
CA THR A 236 -12.21 -5.39 18.11
C THR A 236 -11.45 -4.26 18.78
N HIS A 237 -11.08 -4.43 20.05
CA HIS A 237 -10.09 -3.59 20.72
C HIS A 237 -8.71 -3.87 20.15
N VAL A 238 -8.02 -2.80 19.73
CA VAL A 238 -6.69 -2.88 19.15
C VAL A 238 -5.68 -2.08 19.96
N GLN A 239 -4.47 -2.62 20.05
CA GLN A 239 -3.28 -1.90 20.53
C GLN A 239 -2.14 -2.17 19.56
N LEU A 240 -1.30 -1.15 19.34
CA LEU A 240 -0.10 -1.25 18.54
C LEU A 240 0.96 -0.34 19.13
N THR A 241 2.14 -0.89 19.39
CA THR A 241 3.30 -0.14 19.85
C THR A 241 4.47 -0.43 18.92
N LEU A 242 5.06 0.63 18.37
CA LEU A 242 6.33 0.58 17.64
C LEU A 242 7.39 1.28 18.48
N THR A 243 8.49 0.59 18.76
CA THR A 243 9.62 1.14 19.52
C THR A 243 10.88 1.04 18.68
N GLU A 244 11.48 2.17 18.36
CA GLU A 244 12.76 2.24 17.68
C GLU A 244 13.87 1.72 18.60
N VAL A 245 14.73 0.89 18.03
CA VAL A 245 15.92 0.36 18.70
C VAL A 245 17.08 1.32 18.49
N GLY A 246 17.77 1.69 19.56
CA GLY A 246 18.97 2.54 19.51
C GLY A 246 18.88 3.73 20.46
N ALA A 247 19.69 4.76 20.18
CA ALA A 247 19.88 5.89 21.09
C ALA A 247 18.66 6.82 21.19
N ASP A 248 17.93 7.02 20.09
CA ASP A 248 16.76 7.88 20.05
C ASP A 248 15.56 7.25 20.77
N ASN A 249 15.46 5.92 20.77
CA ASN A 249 14.47 5.10 21.47
C ASN A 249 13.03 5.66 21.36
N ARG A 250 12.68 6.15 20.18
CA ARG A 250 11.37 6.75 19.91
C ARG A 250 10.27 5.69 19.99
N ARG A 251 9.14 6.05 20.57
CA ARG A 251 8.00 5.16 20.77
C ARG A 251 6.72 5.77 20.21
N TRP A 252 6.01 4.99 19.42
CA TRP A 252 4.66 5.28 18.95
C TRP A 252 3.70 4.25 19.55
N ASP A 253 2.94 4.68 20.55
CA ASP A 253 1.86 3.89 21.15
C ASP A 253 0.51 4.38 20.63
N LEU A 254 -0.27 3.50 20.00
CA LEU A 254 -1.50 3.87 19.32
C LEU A 254 -2.45 4.68 20.21
N SER A 255 -2.70 4.21 21.43
CA SER A 255 -3.67 4.85 22.32
C SER A 255 -3.19 6.23 22.78
N GLU A 256 -1.91 6.35 23.15
CA GLU A 256 -1.32 7.64 23.54
C GLU A 256 -1.33 8.65 22.39
N GLN A 257 -1.15 8.19 21.16
CA GLN A 257 -1.01 9.05 19.99
C GLN A 257 -2.35 9.61 19.50
N ILE A 258 -3.45 8.83 19.62
CA ILE A 258 -4.70 9.15 18.93
C ILE A 258 -5.90 9.44 19.84
N VAL A 259 -5.99 8.89 21.06
CA VAL A 259 -7.25 8.88 21.83
C VAL A 259 -7.78 10.29 22.07
N ASP A 260 -6.93 11.23 22.49
CA ASP A 260 -7.35 12.62 22.73
C ASP A 260 -7.41 13.48 21.47
N ARG A 261 -6.93 12.96 20.33
CA ARG A 261 -6.63 13.71 19.11
C ARG A 261 -7.35 13.17 17.88
N ILE A 262 -8.21 12.16 18.04
CA ILE A 262 -8.86 11.48 16.93
C ILE A 262 -9.68 12.45 16.06
N GLY A 263 -10.17 13.51 16.67
CA GLY A 263 -10.89 14.61 16.02
C GLY A 263 -10.01 15.68 15.40
N GLU A 264 -8.70 15.53 15.25
CA GLU A 264 -7.88 16.54 14.56
C GLU A 264 -7.90 16.33 13.05
N GLY A 265 -7.78 15.08 12.58
CA GLY A 265 -7.74 14.77 11.16
C GLY A 265 -7.63 13.27 10.86
N ASN A 266 -7.84 12.93 9.60
CA ASN A 266 -7.52 11.63 9.03
C ASN A 266 -7.01 11.90 7.60
N PRO A 267 -5.69 11.92 7.36
CA PRO A 267 -4.64 11.43 8.25
C PRO A 267 -4.34 12.34 9.46
N LEU A 268 -3.74 11.75 10.50
CA LEU A 268 -3.41 12.40 11.77
C LEU A 268 -1.88 12.47 11.94
N ALA A 269 -1.39 13.62 12.44
CA ALA A 269 0.02 13.81 12.78
C ALA A 269 0.39 13.11 14.09
N ASP A 270 1.63 12.64 14.23
CA ASP A 270 2.11 12.11 15.51
C ASP A 270 2.27 13.20 16.58
N LEU A 271 2.54 12.81 17.82
CA LEU A 271 2.75 13.75 18.94
C LEU A 271 4.02 14.61 18.79
N SER A 272 4.96 14.21 17.93
CA SER A 272 6.18 14.96 17.63
C SER A 272 6.00 15.98 16.50
N GLY A 273 4.81 16.03 15.89
CA GLY A 273 4.46 16.99 14.83
C GLY A 273 4.78 16.52 13.42
N HIS A 274 5.17 15.25 13.22
CA HIS A 274 5.31 14.70 11.87
C HIS A 274 3.91 14.56 11.25
N PRO A 275 3.66 15.16 10.07
CA PRO A 275 2.35 15.12 9.44
C PRO A 275 2.05 13.72 8.92
N ALA A 276 0.76 13.36 8.89
CA ALA A 276 0.25 12.15 8.25
C ALA A 276 1.00 10.85 8.63
N VAL A 277 1.12 10.59 9.94
CA VAL A 277 1.72 9.36 10.48
C VAL A 277 0.64 8.31 10.74
N TRP A 278 -0.49 8.71 11.31
CA TRP A 278 -1.59 7.80 11.60
C TRP A 278 -2.70 7.91 10.56
N HIS A 279 -3.14 6.79 10.02
CA HIS A 279 -4.19 6.72 9.01
C HIS A 279 -5.25 5.69 9.43
N PHE A 280 -6.52 6.08 9.28
CA PHE A 280 -7.67 5.22 9.54
C PHE A 280 -8.42 5.00 8.24
N HIS A 281 -8.38 3.78 7.72
CA HIS A 281 -8.84 3.53 6.36
C HIS A 281 -9.42 2.13 6.21
N THR A 282 -9.97 1.88 5.03
CA THR A 282 -10.54 0.59 4.66
C THR A 282 -9.90 0.09 3.36
N ALA A 283 -9.76 -1.22 3.23
CA ALA A 283 -9.40 -1.86 1.97
C ALA A 283 -10.39 -2.98 1.66
N SER A 284 -10.48 -3.38 0.39
CA SER A 284 -11.31 -4.52 -0.01
C SER A 284 -10.82 -5.81 0.65
N ALA A 285 -11.73 -6.56 1.26
CA ALA A 285 -11.43 -7.81 1.95
C ALA A 285 -11.17 -8.99 0.99
N ASP A 286 -11.46 -8.83 -0.31
CA ASP A 286 -11.24 -9.86 -1.34
C ASP A 286 -9.75 -10.06 -1.71
N GLY A 287 -8.84 -9.36 -1.03
CA GLY A 287 -7.41 -9.46 -1.28
C GLY A 287 -7.03 -8.99 -2.69
N SER A 288 -7.87 -8.17 -3.34
CA SER A 288 -7.53 -7.51 -4.60
C SER A 288 -6.28 -6.67 -4.40
N ARG A 289 -5.16 -7.27 -4.78
CA ARG A 289 -3.85 -6.64 -4.75
C ARG A 289 -3.90 -5.39 -5.63
N PRO A 290 -3.30 -4.28 -5.20
CA PRO A 290 -3.24 -3.09 -6.03
C PRO A 290 -2.68 -3.46 -7.40
N VAL A 291 -3.17 -2.81 -8.46
CA VAL A 291 -2.84 -3.07 -9.89
C VAL A 291 -1.32 -3.04 -10.19
N ASN A 292 -0.51 -2.56 -9.24
CA ASN A 292 0.95 -2.50 -9.30
C ASN A 292 1.67 -3.71 -8.69
N GLU A 293 0.98 -4.78 -8.28
CA GLU A 293 1.67 -6.01 -7.88
C GLU A 293 2.07 -6.87 -9.09
N LEU A 294 3.36 -7.18 -9.18
CA LEU A 294 3.90 -8.05 -10.23
C LEU A 294 3.28 -9.46 -10.14
N PRO A 295 2.92 -10.08 -11.27
CA PRO A 295 2.47 -11.47 -11.30
C PRO A 295 3.52 -12.39 -10.65
N PRO A 296 3.17 -13.20 -9.63
CA PRO A 296 4.13 -13.95 -8.82
C PRO A 296 5.08 -14.85 -9.62
N ASP A 297 4.58 -15.43 -10.72
CA ASP A 297 5.33 -16.37 -11.53
C ASP A 297 6.13 -15.71 -12.67
N SER A 298 6.04 -14.39 -12.83
CA SER A 298 6.79 -13.67 -13.86
C SER A 298 8.29 -13.65 -13.59
N LEU A 299 9.09 -13.62 -14.64
CA LEU A 299 10.55 -13.46 -14.52
C LEU A 299 10.93 -12.14 -13.82
N LEU A 300 10.12 -11.10 -13.99
CA LEU A 300 10.32 -9.82 -13.32
C LEU A 300 10.10 -9.92 -11.81
N ALA A 301 9.10 -10.70 -11.37
CA ALA A 301 8.89 -11.01 -9.95
C ALA A 301 10.03 -11.87 -9.39
N GLN A 302 10.54 -12.84 -10.15
CA GLN A 302 11.70 -13.66 -9.76
C GLN A 302 12.98 -12.83 -9.61
N TRP A 303 13.25 -11.93 -10.57
CA TRP A 303 14.36 -10.96 -10.48
C TRP A 303 14.23 -10.09 -9.22
N LYS A 304 13.04 -9.52 -8.98
CA LYS A 304 12.78 -8.71 -7.77
C LYS A 304 13.04 -9.50 -6.49
N ALA A 305 12.54 -10.73 -6.40
CA ALA A 305 12.75 -11.59 -5.23
C ALA A 305 14.24 -11.91 -5.01
N ALA A 306 14.98 -12.18 -6.08
CA ALA A 306 16.43 -12.39 -6.05
C ALA A 306 17.18 -11.17 -5.51
N VAL A 307 16.82 -9.96 -5.96
CA VAL A 307 17.40 -8.71 -5.45
C VAL A 307 17.09 -8.51 -3.96
N ILE A 308 15.85 -8.74 -3.53
CA ILE A 308 15.45 -8.58 -2.12
C ILE A 308 16.15 -9.61 -1.21
N ALA A 309 16.32 -10.84 -1.69
CA ALA A 309 16.98 -11.91 -0.95
C ALA A 309 18.51 -11.84 -1.00
N GLU A 310 19.08 -10.79 -1.62
CA GLU A 310 20.53 -10.59 -1.75
C GLU A 310 21.26 -11.82 -2.29
N VAL A 311 20.67 -12.49 -3.28
CA VAL A 311 21.31 -13.65 -3.92
C VAL A 311 22.57 -13.20 -4.68
N PRO A 312 23.50 -14.11 -5.03
CA PRO A 312 24.75 -13.74 -5.69
C PRO A 312 24.53 -12.90 -6.95
N THR A 313 25.35 -11.85 -7.12
CA THR A 313 25.23 -10.85 -8.19
C THR A 313 25.15 -11.46 -9.59
N GLU A 314 25.87 -12.56 -9.85
CA GLU A 314 25.82 -13.27 -11.13
C GLU A 314 24.40 -13.81 -11.46
N THR A 315 23.67 -14.25 -10.44
CA THR A 315 22.29 -14.73 -10.59
C THR A 315 21.34 -13.57 -10.90
N ILE A 316 21.51 -12.43 -10.22
CA ILE A 316 20.73 -11.22 -10.47
C ILE A 316 20.96 -10.74 -11.91
N ILE A 317 22.22 -10.66 -12.36
CA ILE A 317 22.59 -10.27 -13.73
C ILE A 317 21.98 -11.21 -14.78
N ALA A 318 22.00 -12.52 -14.55
CA ALA A 318 21.39 -13.48 -15.46
C ALA A 318 19.87 -13.30 -15.54
N LEU A 319 19.20 -12.98 -14.42
CA LEU A 319 17.77 -12.69 -14.41
C LEU A 319 17.44 -11.37 -15.14
N GLU A 320 18.24 -10.33 -14.98
CA GLU A 320 18.08 -9.06 -15.72
C GLU A 320 18.08 -9.28 -17.24
N GLN A 321 19.03 -10.09 -17.73
CA GLN A 321 19.15 -10.44 -19.15
C GLN A 321 17.93 -11.21 -19.64
N ARG A 322 17.50 -12.24 -18.89
CA ARG A 322 16.31 -13.03 -19.25
C ARG A 322 15.03 -12.22 -19.26
N VAL A 323 14.87 -11.29 -18.31
CA VAL A 323 13.73 -10.36 -18.31
C VAL A 323 13.77 -9.47 -19.55
N ALA A 324 14.94 -8.91 -19.89
CA ALA A 324 15.09 -8.10 -21.09
C ALA A 324 14.76 -8.89 -22.37
N GLU A 325 15.23 -10.13 -22.50
CA GLU A 325 14.91 -11.00 -23.64
C GLU A 325 13.40 -11.24 -23.74
N THR A 326 12.75 -11.61 -22.63
CA THR A 326 11.31 -11.83 -22.53
C THR A 326 10.51 -10.59 -22.95
N LEU A 327 10.90 -9.40 -22.47
CA LEU A 327 10.18 -8.16 -22.77
C LEU A 327 10.47 -7.60 -24.17
N ASN A 328 11.50 -8.08 -24.85
CA ASN A 328 11.76 -7.79 -26.26
C ASN A 328 11.22 -8.88 -27.21
N ALA A 329 10.73 -10.00 -26.68
CA ALA A 329 10.14 -11.06 -27.48
C ALA A 329 8.84 -10.62 -28.19
N PRO A 330 8.50 -11.20 -29.35
CA PRO A 330 7.23 -10.95 -30.02
C PRO A 330 6.03 -11.23 -29.09
N PRO A 331 4.94 -10.45 -29.18
CA PRO A 331 3.73 -10.71 -28.40
C PRO A 331 3.16 -12.12 -28.66
N GLY A 332 2.62 -12.78 -27.63
CA GLY A 332 1.92 -14.06 -27.75
C GLY A 332 2.80 -15.31 -27.72
N THR A 333 4.11 -15.16 -27.48
CA THR A 333 5.04 -16.31 -27.31
C THR A 333 5.43 -16.54 -25.86
N LEU A 334 4.90 -15.74 -24.92
CA LEU A 334 5.31 -15.73 -23.53
C LEU A 334 4.35 -16.56 -22.65
N PRO A 335 4.85 -17.13 -21.54
CA PRO A 335 3.99 -17.61 -20.46
C PRO A 335 3.01 -16.52 -19.99
N GLU A 336 1.84 -16.92 -19.47
CA GLU A 336 0.75 -16.01 -19.10
C GLU A 336 1.21 -14.86 -18.18
N ALA A 337 1.98 -15.15 -17.14
CA ALA A 337 2.48 -14.16 -16.19
C ALA A 337 3.42 -13.14 -16.85
N ASP A 338 4.33 -13.59 -17.71
CA ASP A 338 5.27 -12.73 -18.45
C ASP A 338 4.55 -11.93 -19.55
N GLN A 339 3.53 -12.51 -20.18
CA GLN A 339 2.69 -11.83 -21.15
C GLN A 339 1.93 -10.67 -20.50
N LEU A 340 1.39 -10.86 -19.30
CA LEU A 340 0.70 -9.80 -18.56
C LEU A 340 1.63 -8.63 -18.24
N VAL A 341 2.86 -8.93 -17.78
CA VAL A 341 3.89 -7.90 -17.54
C VAL A 341 4.24 -7.17 -18.83
N ALA A 342 4.45 -7.89 -19.94
CA ALA A 342 4.76 -7.28 -21.23
C ALA A 342 3.63 -6.36 -21.72
N ASP A 343 2.37 -6.77 -21.56
CA ASP A 343 1.21 -5.98 -21.96
C ASP A 343 1.06 -4.71 -21.11
N GLN A 344 1.26 -4.82 -19.80
CA GLN A 344 1.26 -3.66 -18.89
C GLN A 344 2.33 -2.65 -19.30
N ILE A 345 3.58 -3.11 -19.48
CA ILE A 345 4.71 -2.24 -19.82
C ILE A 345 4.51 -1.58 -21.19
N ARG A 346 4.01 -2.30 -22.19
CA ARG A 346 3.83 -1.78 -23.56
C ARG A 346 2.57 -0.92 -23.73
N ALA A 347 1.66 -0.93 -22.76
CA ALA A 347 0.48 -0.09 -22.80
C ALA A 347 0.86 1.39 -22.89
N TRP A 348 0.19 2.16 -23.75
CA TRP A 348 0.45 3.60 -23.94
C TRP A 348 0.37 4.40 -22.64
N PHE A 349 -0.60 4.05 -21.80
CA PHE A 349 -0.82 4.62 -20.48
C PHE A 349 -0.29 3.71 -19.36
N GLY A 350 0.62 2.80 -19.71
CA GLY A 350 1.24 1.85 -18.80
C GLY A 350 2.21 2.51 -17.81
N PRO A 351 2.79 1.71 -16.91
CA PRO A 351 3.55 2.19 -15.75
C PRO A 351 4.84 2.94 -16.14
N LEU A 352 5.35 2.74 -17.35
CA LEU A 352 6.52 3.45 -17.86
C LEU A 352 6.19 4.80 -18.53
N GLY A 353 4.91 5.14 -18.69
CA GLY A 353 4.45 6.49 -19.05
C GLY A 353 4.91 7.00 -20.42
N TRP A 354 4.62 6.26 -21.50
CA TRP A 354 5.13 6.58 -22.84
C TRP A 354 4.51 7.80 -23.54
N VAL A 355 3.40 8.31 -23.02
CA VAL A 355 2.58 9.39 -23.62
C VAL A 355 2.43 10.57 -22.68
#